data_AF-A0A4V2R3M0-F1
#
_entry.id   AF-A0A4V2R3M0-F1
#
_cell.length_a   1.000
_cell.length_b   1.000
_cell.length_c   1.000
_cell.angle_alpha   90.00
_cell.angle_beta   90.00
_cell.angle_gamma   90.00
#
_symmetry.space_group_name_H-M   'P 1'
#
loop_
_entity.id
_entity.type
_entity.pdbx_description
1 polymer ?
#
loop_
_entity_poly.entity_id
_entity_poly.type
_entity_poly.pdbx_seq_one_letter_code
_entity_poly.pdbx_strand_id
1 'polypeptide(L)'
;MQVVEELKTKREELEAKIDTLRGEIAVLEQRAAFDTVLKVYDERYRPDGAARIRSRKPAKVPASAVTPLLKDLDKRGALLRILRDAEAPVSMADCAKQVALQIGLTEDDPRLGQIGNVLSRDLDKLVKDGRARYAGVADGQRRLWECAA
;
A
#
# COMPACT_ATOMS: atom_id res chain seq x y z
N MET A 1 -20.71 -10.01 30.01
CA MET A 1 -20.33 -8.67 29.51
C MET A 1 -18.93 -8.21 29.95
N GLN A 2 -18.32 -8.79 31.00
CA GLN A 2 -17.00 -8.36 31.52
C GLN A 2 -15.82 -8.55 30.55
N VAL A 3 -15.80 -9.66 29.79
CA VAL A 3 -14.72 -9.96 28.83
C VAL A 3 -14.61 -8.90 27.72
N VAL A 4 -15.73 -8.31 27.30
CA VAL A 4 -15.74 -7.29 26.24
C VAL A 4 -15.08 -5.99 26.71
N GLU A 5 -15.33 -5.58 27.95
CA GLU A 5 -14.71 -4.37 28.52
C GLU A 5 -13.22 -4.56 28.81
N GLU A 6 -12.81 -5.76 29.25
CA GLU A 6 -11.39 -6.10 29.39
C GLU A 6 -10.66 -6.09 28.03
N LEU A 7 -11.30 -6.55 26.96
CA LEU A 7 -10.73 -6.51 25.61
C LEU A 7 -10.61 -5.09 25.07
N LYS A 8 -11.59 -4.22 25.33
CA LYS A 8 -11.52 -2.79 24.97
C LYS A 8 -10.37 -2.10 25.68
N THR A 9 -10.23 -2.33 26.99
CA THR A 9 -9.14 -1.76 27.80
C THR A 9 -7.77 -2.19 27.25
N LYS A 10 -7.59 -3.50 26.96
CA LYS A 10 -6.35 -4.00 26.36
C LYS A 10 -6.08 -3.43 24.96
N ARG A 11 -7.13 -3.20 24.17
CA ARG A 11 -7.01 -2.58 22.85
C ARG A 11 -6.48 -1.14 22.96
N GLU A 12 -7.02 -0.37 23.89
CA GLU A 12 -6.58 1.01 24.17
C GLU A 12 -5.13 1.04 24.68
N GLU A 13 -4.76 0.13 25.58
CA GLU A 13 -3.37 0.00 26.04
C GLU A 13 -2.39 -0.34 24.90
N LEU A 14 -2.82 -1.19 23.95
CA LEU A 14 -2.01 -1.52 22.78
C LEU A 14 -1.90 -0.34 21.83
N GLU A 15 -2.97 0.42 21.60
CA GLU A 15 -2.94 1.65 20.79
C GLU A 15 -1.98 2.68 21.39
N ALA A 16 -2.02 2.91 22.69
CA ALA A 16 -1.11 3.83 23.38
C ALA A 16 0.36 3.42 23.23
N LYS A 17 0.66 2.11 23.32
CA LYS A 17 2.02 1.58 23.11
C LYS A 17 2.47 1.74 21.66
N ILE A 18 1.56 1.54 20.70
CA ILE A 18 1.86 1.73 19.27
C ILE A 18 2.24 3.19 19.02
N ASP A 19 1.48 4.14 19.56
CA ASP A 19 1.73 5.55 19.33
C ASP A 19 3.04 6.03 19.99
N THR A 20 3.37 5.49 21.17
CA THR A 20 4.67 5.72 21.83
C THR A 20 5.82 5.22 20.94
N LEU A 21 5.73 3.97 20.46
CA LEU A 21 6.76 3.38 19.60
C LEU A 21 6.90 4.13 18.27
N ARG A 22 5.79 4.63 17.70
CA ARG A 22 5.82 5.46 16.49
C ARG A 22 6.58 6.76 16.73
N GLY A 23 6.37 7.40 17.89
CA GLY A 23 7.13 8.58 18.29
C GLY A 23 8.63 8.30 18.42
N GLU A 24 8.99 7.21 19.10
CA GLU A 24 10.38 6.78 19.22
C GLU A 24 11.02 6.48 17.86
N ILE A 25 10.31 5.79 16.97
CA ILE A 25 10.78 5.51 15.60
C ILE A 25 11.02 6.82 14.84
N ALA A 26 10.09 7.79 14.92
CA ALA A 26 10.23 9.07 14.23
C ALA A 26 11.48 9.84 14.69
N VAL A 27 11.82 9.79 15.98
CA VAL A 27 13.07 10.37 16.50
C VAL A 27 14.28 9.60 15.97
N LEU A 28 14.24 8.27 15.96
CA LEU A 28 15.34 7.42 15.50
C LEU A 28 15.56 7.48 13.98
N GLU A 29 14.55 7.84 13.18
CA GLU A 29 14.68 8.06 11.73
C GLU A 29 15.66 9.19 11.38
N GLN A 30 15.96 10.09 12.33
CA GLN A 30 17.02 11.10 12.19
C GLN A 30 18.41 10.48 11.93
N ARG A 31 18.59 9.17 12.17
CA ARG A 31 19.80 8.43 11.76
C ARG A 31 20.21 8.69 10.31
N ALA A 32 19.25 8.86 9.39
CA ALA A 32 19.54 9.16 7.99
C ALA A 32 20.27 10.51 7.78
N ALA A 33 20.01 11.49 8.65
CA ALA A 33 20.73 12.77 8.63
C ALA A 33 22.19 12.56 9.07
N PHE A 34 22.43 11.78 10.13
CA PHE A 34 23.77 11.41 10.56
C PHE A 34 24.54 10.63 9.50
N ASP A 35 23.90 9.66 8.83
CA ASP A 35 24.48 8.91 7.71
C ASP A 35 24.92 9.84 6.56
N THR A 36 24.21 10.95 6.35
CA THR A 36 24.54 11.96 5.33
C THR A 36 25.77 12.76 5.71
N VAL A 37 25.84 13.22 6.97
CA VAL A 37 27.01 13.97 7.48
C VAL A 37 28.24 13.08 7.51
N LEU A 38 28.12 11.83 7.97
CA LEU A 38 29.24 10.88 8.03
C LEU A 38 29.87 10.62 6.66
N LYS A 39 29.07 10.52 5.59
CA LYS A 39 29.58 10.38 4.22
C LYS A 39 30.40 11.59 3.73
N VAL A 40 30.11 12.78 4.24
CA VAL A 40 30.86 14.00 3.88
C VAL A 40 32.25 13.99 4.52
N TYR A 41 32.37 13.45 5.74
CA TYR A 41 33.62 13.45 6.49
C TYR A 41 34.46 12.17 6.32
N ASP A 42 33.83 11.05 5.97
CA ASP A 42 34.50 9.77 5.74
C ASP A 42 33.92 9.11 4.49
N GLU A 43 34.65 9.16 3.37
CA GLU A 43 34.25 8.55 2.10
C GLU A 43 34.19 7.01 2.15
N ARG A 44 34.86 6.40 3.14
CA ARG A 44 34.81 4.95 3.38
C ARG A 44 33.67 4.58 4.31
N TYR A 45 32.99 5.56 4.90
CA TYR A 45 31.82 5.32 5.73
C TYR A 45 30.71 4.70 4.89
N ARG A 46 30.47 3.42 5.17
CA ARG A 46 29.35 2.68 4.66
C ARG A 46 28.46 2.38 5.86
N PRO A 47 27.23 2.90 5.93
CA PRO A 47 26.32 2.56 7.01
C PRO A 47 26.06 1.05 6.97
N ASP A 48 26.74 0.30 7.84
CA ASP A 48 26.55 -1.13 7.97
C ASP A 48 25.18 -1.34 8.63
N GLY A 49 24.30 -2.05 7.94
CA GLY A 49 22.88 -2.10 8.30
C GLY A 49 21.96 -1.16 7.52
N ALA A 50 22.45 -0.44 6.49
CA ALA A 50 21.62 0.03 5.39
C ALA A 50 21.13 -1.14 4.52
N ALA A 51 20.58 -2.18 5.15
CA ALA A 51 19.42 -2.82 4.59
C ALA A 51 18.43 -1.67 4.39
N ARG A 52 18.37 -1.15 3.15
CA ARG A 52 17.19 -0.46 2.64
C ARG A 52 16.03 -1.13 3.35
N ILE A 53 15.23 -0.36 4.08
CA ILE A 53 13.94 -0.85 4.54
C ILE A 53 13.19 -1.13 3.23
N ARG A 54 13.47 -2.29 2.64
CA ARG A 54 12.62 -2.93 1.66
C ARG A 54 11.41 -3.15 2.53
N SER A 55 10.39 -2.31 2.34
CA SER A 55 9.05 -2.49 2.88
C SER A 55 8.88 -3.97 3.10
N ARG A 56 8.78 -4.42 4.37
CA ARG A 56 8.64 -5.84 4.71
C ARG A 56 7.65 -6.40 3.71
N LYS A 57 8.11 -7.14 2.70
CA LYS A 57 7.20 -7.68 1.70
C LYS A 57 6.35 -8.63 2.52
N PRO A 58 5.02 -8.41 2.64
CA PRO A 58 4.18 -9.38 3.31
C PRO A 58 4.48 -10.73 2.66
N ALA A 59 4.50 -11.79 3.48
CA ALA A 59 4.81 -13.14 3.05
C ALA A 59 4.18 -13.38 1.68
N LYS A 60 5.00 -13.78 0.69
CA LYS A 60 4.66 -13.76 -0.74
C LYS A 60 3.38 -14.56 -0.97
N VAL A 61 2.22 -13.89 -0.92
CA VAL A 61 0.92 -14.50 -1.18
C VAL A 61 0.98 -14.97 -2.63
N PRO A 62 0.85 -16.27 -2.90
CA PRO A 62 0.93 -16.76 -4.26
C PRO A 62 -0.26 -16.21 -5.05
N ALA A 63 -0.02 -15.82 -6.31
CA ALA A 63 -1.07 -15.31 -7.18
C ALA A 63 -2.30 -16.24 -7.25
N SER A 64 -2.06 -17.56 -7.15
CA SER A 64 -3.10 -18.59 -7.10
C SER A 64 -4.09 -18.45 -5.94
N ALA A 65 -3.71 -17.82 -4.83
CA ALA A 65 -4.63 -17.57 -3.71
C ALA A 65 -5.62 -16.43 -3.98
N VAL A 66 -5.31 -15.54 -4.94
CA VAL A 66 -6.10 -14.35 -5.26
C VAL A 66 -6.89 -14.54 -6.56
N THR A 67 -6.37 -15.31 -7.52
CA THR A 67 -7.05 -15.63 -8.78
C THR A 67 -8.48 -16.15 -8.63
N PRO A 68 -8.81 -17.09 -7.71
CA PRO A 68 -10.18 -17.57 -7.55
C PRO A 68 -11.11 -16.48 -6.99
N LEU A 69 -10.64 -15.66 -6.05
CA LEU A 69 -11.41 -14.55 -5.47
C LEU A 69 -11.76 -13.49 -6.51
N LEU A 70 -10.87 -13.27 -7.48
CA LEU A 70 -11.06 -12.31 -8.55
C LEU A 70 -11.70 -12.94 -9.80
N LYS A 71 -11.98 -14.25 -9.83
CA LYS A 71 -12.42 -14.95 -11.04
C LYS A 71 -13.83 -14.53 -11.47
N ASP A 72 -14.70 -14.35 -10.49
CA ASP A 72 -16.11 -14.01 -10.71
C ASP A 72 -16.35 -12.49 -10.78
N LEU A 73 -15.31 -11.70 -10.52
CA LEU A 73 -15.35 -10.24 -10.61
C LEU A 73 -14.97 -9.76 -12.01
N ASP A 74 -15.80 -8.91 -12.61
CA ASP A 74 -15.41 -8.11 -13.76
C ASP A 74 -14.40 -7.04 -13.33
N LYS A 75 -13.12 -7.45 -13.30
CA LYS A 75 -11.98 -6.62 -12.88
C LYS A 75 -11.91 -5.30 -13.65
N ARG A 76 -12.18 -5.32 -14.96
CA ARG A 76 -12.04 -4.13 -15.84
C ARG A 76 -13.21 -3.18 -15.64
N GLY A 77 -14.43 -3.71 -15.55
CA GLY A 77 -15.61 -2.93 -15.18
C GLY A 77 -15.50 -2.31 -13.79
N ALA A 78 -15.02 -3.07 -12.80
CA ALA A 78 -14.77 -2.59 -11.45
C ALA A 78 -13.75 -1.45 -11.43
N LEU A 79 -12.59 -1.61 -12.07
CA LEU A 79 -11.57 -0.56 -12.18
C LEU A 79 -12.12 0.72 -12.83
N LEU A 80 -12.92 0.61 -13.89
CA LEU A 80 -13.48 1.78 -14.56
C LEU A 80 -14.57 2.48 -13.76
N ARG A 81 -15.38 1.73 -12.98
CA ARG A 81 -16.32 2.33 -12.04
C ARG A 81 -15.55 3.12 -10.97
N ILE A 82 -14.54 2.51 -10.38
CA ILE A 82 -13.68 3.15 -9.36
C ILE A 82 -13.02 4.42 -9.92
N LEU A 83 -12.46 4.36 -11.14
CA LEU A 83 -11.83 5.52 -11.78
C LEU A 83 -12.82 6.59 -12.23
N ARG A 84 -14.10 6.26 -12.42
CA ARG A 84 -15.16 7.21 -12.79
C ARG A 84 -15.79 7.85 -11.58
N ASP A 85 -15.99 7.09 -10.52
CA ASP A 85 -16.55 7.55 -9.25
C ASP A 85 -15.54 8.38 -8.47
N ALA A 86 -14.24 8.16 -8.72
CA ALA A 86 -13.20 9.00 -8.18
C ALA A 86 -13.11 10.35 -8.93
N GLU A 87 -13.48 11.42 -8.24
CA GLU A 87 -13.35 12.80 -8.71
C GLU A 87 -11.88 13.28 -8.78
N ALA A 88 -10.93 12.47 -8.32
CA ALA A 88 -9.50 12.77 -8.28
C ALA A 88 -8.65 11.58 -8.78
N PRO A 89 -7.42 11.82 -9.26
CA PRO A 89 -6.53 10.74 -9.69
C PRO A 89 -6.26 9.72 -8.57
N VAL A 90 -6.52 8.45 -8.87
CA VAL A 90 -6.50 7.36 -7.88
C VAL A 90 -5.21 6.56 -7.98
N SER A 91 -4.65 6.16 -6.83
CA SER A 91 -3.50 5.25 -6.84
C SER A 91 -3.93 3.79 -6.98
N MET A 92 -3.03 2.95 -7.50
CA MET A 92 -3.28 1.50 -7.59
C MET A 92 -3.56 0.86 -6.22
N ALA A 93 -3.01 1.41 -5.13
CA ALA A 93 -3.29 0.89 -3.79
C ALA A 93 -4.76 1.13 -3.41
N ASP A 94 -5.32 2.27 -3.79
CA ASP A 94 -6.70 2.65 -3.47
C ASP A 94 -7.69 1.86 -4.33
N CYS A 95 -7.39 1.67 -5.62
CA CYS A 95 -8.16 0.76 -6.46
C CYS A 95 -8.14 -0.68 -5.92
N ALA A 96 -6.99 -1.15 -5.43
CA ALA A 96 -6.88 -2.49 -4.85
C ALA A 96 -7.71 -2.63 -3.56
N LYS A 97 -7.72 -1.61 -2.70
CA LYS A 97 -8.57 -1.56 -1.49
C LYS A 97 -10.05 -1.60 -1.84
N GLN A 98 -10.50 -0.77 -2.77
CA GLN A 98 -11.92 -0.75 -3.16
C GLN A 98 -12.37 -2.07 -3.79
N VAL A 99 -11.54 -2.68 -4.64
CA VAL A 99 -11.81 -4.01 -5.19
C VAL A 99 -11.83 -5.07 -4.09
N ALA A 100 -10.92 -4.99 -3.11
CA ALA A 100 -10.88 -5.90 -1.98
C ALA A 100 -12.15 -5.80 -1.10
N LEU A 101 -12.65 -4.59 -0.84
CA LEU A 101 -13.91 -4.37 -0.14
C LEU A 101 -15.10 -4.99 -0.89
N GLN A 102 -15.14 -4.91 -2.23
CA GLN A 102 -16.19 -5.53 -3.04
C GLN A 102 -16.21 -7.06 -2.94
N ILE A 103 -15.06 -7.69 -2.71
CA ILE A 103 -14.95 -9.15 -2.50
C ILE A 103 -14.97 -9.56 -1.02
N GLY A 104 -15.26 -8.62 -0.10
CA GLY A 104 -15.39 -8.88 1.33
C GLY A 104 -14.08 -9.04 2.09
N LEU A 105 -12.96 -8.53 1.56
CA LEU A 105 -11.67 -8.50 2.24
C LEU A 105 -11.49 -7.22 3.05
N THR A 106 -10.71 -7.29 4.14
CA THR A 106 -10.37 -6.14 4.99
C THR A 106 -9.22 -5.33 4.41
N GLU A 107 -9.11 -4.05 4.80
CA GLU A 107 -8.08 -3.12 4.30
C GLU A 107 -6.64 -3.47 4.72
N ASP A 108 -6.46 -4.38 5.68
CA ASP A 108 -5.17 -4.87 6.14
C ASP A 108 -4.85 -6.30 5.64
N ASP A 109 -5.65 -6.83 4.71
CA ASP A 109 -5.46 -8.19 4.23
C ASP A 109 -4.12 -8.33 3.48
N PRO A 110 -3.25 -9.31 3.83
CA PRO A 110 -1.96 -9.50 3.19
C PRO A 110 -2.06 -9.78 1.67
N ARG A 111 -3.25 -10.16 1.18
CA ARG A 111 -3.54 -10.38 -0.24
C ARG A 111 -3.69 -9.09 -1.04
N LEU A 112 -3.85 -7.93 -0.41
CA LEU A 112 -4.03 -6.63 -1.09
C LEU A 112 -2.90 -6.28 -2.04
N GLY A 113 -1.65 -6.50 -1.62
CA GLY A 113 -0.49 -6.26 -2.48
C GLY A 113 -0.53 -7.13 -3.74
N GLN A 114 -1.05 -8.35 -3.62
CA GLN A 114 -1.18 -9.27 -4.74
C GLN A 114 -2.39 -8.94 -5.64
N ILE A 115 -3.49 -8.45 -5.07
CA ILE A 115 -4.63 -7.89 -5.83
C ILE A 115 -4.15 -6.70 -6.67
N GLY A 116 -3.41 -5.77 -6.07
CA GLY A 116 -2.83 -4.63 -6.79
C GLY A 116 -1.95 -5.05 -7.98
N ASN A 117 -1.12 -6.08 -7.81
CA ASN A 117 -0.29 -6.62 -8.89
C ASN A 117 -1.11 -7.22 -10.05
N VAL A 118 -2.21 -7.91 -9.75
CA VAL A 118 -3.09 -8.48 -10.78
C VAL A 118 -3.82 -7.36 -11.52
N LEU A 119 -4.41 -6.42 -10.78
CA LEU A 119 -5.15 -5.31 -11.33
C LEU A 119 -4.26 -4.35 -12.14
N SER A 120 -2.99 -4.18 -11.77
CA SER A 120 -2.04 -3.37 -12.55
C SER A 120 -1.93 -3.86 -13.99
N ARG A 121 -1.97 -5.19 -14.24
CA ARG A 121 -1.92 -5.73 -15.60
C ARG A 121 -3.18 -5.42 -16.39
N ASP A 122 -4.34 -5.42 -15.74
CA ASP A 122 -5.62 -5.11 -16.38
C ASP A 122 -5.77 -3.62 -16.61
N LEU A 123 -5.22 -2.79 -15.73
CA LEU A 123 -5.15 -1.34 -15.86
C LEU A 123 -4.22 -0.92 -17.02
N ASP A 124 -3.04 -1.55 -17.15
CA ASP A 124 -2.16 -1.31 -18.31
C ASP A 124 -2.86 -1.64 -19.64
N LYS A 125 -3.73 -2.66 -19.66
CA LYS A 125 -4.57 -2.95 -20.83
C LYS A 125 -5.66 -1.90 -21.04
N LEU A 126 -6.30 -1.40 -19.99
CA LEU A 126 -7.27 -0.29 -20.10
C LEU A 126 -6.63 0.98 -20.65
N VAL A 127 -5.37 1.24 -20.32
CA VAL A 127 -4.60 2.37 -20.86
C VAL A 127 -4.30 2.17 -22.34
N LYS A 128 -3.88 0.96 -22.74
CA LYS A 128 -3.69 0.60 -24.16
C LYS A 128 -4.98 0.72 -24.97
N ASP A 129 -6.11 0.37 -24.36
CA ASP A 129 -7.44 0.47 -24.98
C ASP A 129 -8.01 1.90 -24.94
N GLY A 130 -7.25 2.89 -24.43
CA GLY A 130 -7.64 4.30 -24.39
C GLY A 130 -8.75 4.64 -23.38
N ARG A 131 -9.01 3.77 -22.39
CA ARG A 131 -10.09 3.92 -21.40
C ARG A 131 -9.61 4.44 -20.04
N ALA A 132 -8.30 4.46 -19.81
CA ALA A 132 -7.68 5.02 -18.62
C ALA A 132 -6.42 5.78 -19.05
N ARG A 133 -6.08 6.87 -18.35
CA ARG A 133 -4.87 7.65 -18.62
C ARG A 133 -4.04 7.81 -17.36
N TYR A 134 -2.74 8.02 -17.59
CA TYR A 134 -1.78 8.25 -16.53
C TYR A 134 -1.85 9.73 -16.10
N ALA A 135 -2.25 9.97 -14.87
CA ALA A 135 -2.49 11.31 -14.34
C ALA A 135 -1.25 11.95 -13.70
N GLY A 136 -0.21 11.16 -13.43
CA GLY A 136 1.05 11.64 -12.85
C GLY A 136 1.62 10.72 -11.76
N VAL A 137 2.66 11.22 -11.08
CA VAL A 137 3.29 10.56 -9.92
C VAL A 137 2.96 11.37 -8.66
N ALA A 138 2.23 10.80 -7.70
CA ALA A 138 2.18 11.30 -6.33
C ALA A 138 3.42 10.83 -5.54
N ASP A 139 3.92 11.69 -4.65
CA ASP A 139 5.00 11.35 -3.70
C ASP A 139 6.30 10.79 -4.35
N GLY A 140 6.55 11.10 -5.62
CA GLY A 140 7.74 10.65 -6.37
C GLY A 140 7.82 9.15 -6.70
N GLN A 141 6.87 8.34 -6.24
CA GLN A 141 6.84 6.88 -6.45
C GLN A 141 5.46 6.32 -6.84
N ARG A 142 4.36 6.98 -6.47
CA ARG A 142 3.00 6.44 -6.63
C ARG A 142 2.40 6.88 -7.95
N ARG A 143 2.13 5.92 -8.83
CA ARG A 143 1.45 6.14 -10.10
C ARG A 143 -0.03 6.43 -9.87
N LEU A 144 -0.49 7.58 -10.34
CA LEU A 144 -1.89 7.99 -10.31
C LEU A 144 -2.54 7.75 -11.68
N TRP A 145 -3.79 7.34 -11.63
CA TRP A 145 -4.58 6.98 -12.80
C TRP A 145 -5.92 7.69 -12.75
N GLU A 146 -6.42 8.02 -13.93
CA GLU A 146 -7.72 8.67 -14.10
C GLU A 146 -8.44 8.07 -15.30
N CYS A 147 -9.77 8.21 -15.35
CA CYS A 147 -10.55 7.73 -16.47
C CYS A 147 -10.21 8.54 -17.73
N ALA A 148 -9.97 7.86 -18.85
CA ALA A 148 -9.91 8.54 -20.15
C ALA A 148 -11.36 8.70 -20.62
N ALA A 149 -11.80 9.96 -20.74
CA ALA A 149 -13.15 10.33 -21.16
C ALA A 149 -13.48 9.80 -22.57
#